data_AF-A0A353P3E7-F1
#
_entry.id   AF-A0A353P3E7-F1
#
_cell.length_a   1.000
_cell.length_b   1.000
_cell.length_c   1.000
_cell.angle_alpha   90.00
_cell.angle_beta   90.00
_cell.angle_gamma   90.00
#
_symmetry.space_group_name_H-M   'P 1'
#
loop_
_entity.id
_entity.type
_entity.pdbx_description
1 polymer ?
#
loop_
_entity_poly.entity_id
_entity_poly.type
_entity_poly.pdbx_seq_one_letter_code
_entity_poly.pdbx_strand_id
1 'polypeptide(L)'
;MMKLIFFSILCLVVNAMVIPLTVSAETLLWKLDFENGFNATGPYGGGTIDVVGGNISDPYNSGYDVHVLYDTSLGSNVLQMGKPTSVNNCRLTYNNMDPNVLGKRGKLTLRFKVDTDYPGYDPENPSTEPAYMFNASSGTGTAAPYWLASKWNSGWIGVESYSFIVLESCYGGQPRYPDRVVYATEPMDPVLEEGWHDYELIWSQTRASVKDTVNPSVFALRELADLRITIDNDPCMTFVFKDALWTPPGNPQFNVGCFTYGNTSGIQRMAGATNTLLDDICVWSYEPISCDDIGTIYLDGDINEDCAVTFKDFSLLGENWVRCNDPNNPVCQ
;
A
#
# COMPACT_ATOMS: atom_id res chain seq x y z
N MET A 1 25.41 -61.98 38.10
CA MET A 1 25.67 -60.57 38.48
C MET A 1 25.66 -59.74 37.21
N MET A 2 24.46 -59.48 36.66
CA MET A 2 24.26 -58.92 35.32
C MET A 2 22.85 -58.30 35.30
N LYS A 3 22.76 -57.01 35.60
CA LYS A 3 21.59 -56.11 35.52
C LYS A 3 22.10 -54.71 35.88
N LEU A 4 21.57 -53.66 35.24
CA LEU A 4 21.95 -52.24 35.34
C LEU A 4 23.00 -51.71 34.34
N ILE A 5 22.82 -51.95 33.04
CA ILE A 5 23.35 -51.04 32.00
C ILE A 5 22.31 -50.96 30.87
N PHE A 6 21.16 -50.32 31.10
CA PHE A 6 20.21 -50.06 29.99
C PHE A 6 19.31 -48.82 30.18
N PHE A 7 19.49 -48.02 31.24
CA PHE A 7 18.59 -46.89 31.53
C PHE A 7 19.23 -45.50 31.36
N SER A 8 20.47 -45.39 30.89
CA SER A 8 21.17 -44.10 30.75
C SER A 8 21.42 -43.66 29.30
N ILE A 9 20.80 -44.29 28.31
CA ILE A 9 20.91 -43.92 26.88
C ILE A 9 19.55 -43.39 26.34
N LEU A 10 18.65 -42.95 27.22
CA LEU A 10 17.40 -42.27 26.85
C LEU A 10 17.26 -40.86 27.46
N CYS A 11 18.36 -40.30 27.97
CA CYS A 11 18.44 -38.90 28.44
C CYS A 11 19.51 -38.09 27.70
N LEU A 12 20.16 -38.68 26.68
CA LEU A 12 21.14 -37.98 25.87
C LEU A 12 20.48 -37.51 24.58
N VAL A 13 20.41 -36.18 24.44
CA VAL A 13 20.16 -35.45 23.18
C VAL A 13 18.70 -35.38 22.72
N VAL A 14 17.84 -34.85 23.58
CA VAL A 14 16.86 -33.85 23.11
C VAL A 14 17.36 -32.49 23.62
N ASN A 15 18.54 -32.07 23.14
CA ASN A 15 18.74 -30.64 22.93
C ASN A 15 17.83 -30.32 21.76
N ALA A 16 16.54 -30.12 22.07
CA ALA A 16 15.61 -29.50 21.14
C ALA A 16 16.31 -28.20 20.75
N MET A 17 16.81 -28.18 19.52
CA MET A 17 17.30 -26.99 18.86
C MET A 17 16.06 -26.11 18.79
N VAL A 18 15.85 -25.31 19.84
CA VAL A 18 14.87 -24.23 19.80
C VAL A 18 15.48 -23.23 18.84
N ILE A 19 15.28 -23.48 17.55
CA ILE A 19 15.50 -22.49 16.53
C ILE A 19 14.49 -21.40 16.90
N PRO A 20 14.93 -20.21 17.32
CA PRO A 20 14.00 -19.12 17.53
C PRO A 20 13.35 -18.85 16.17
N LEU A 21 12.11 -19.29 15.99
CA LEU A 21 11.25 -18.79 14.93
C LEU A 21 11.09 -17.30 15.23
N THR A 22 11.92 -16.50 14.59
CA THR A 22 11.74 -15.07 14.50
C THR A 22 10.61 -14.88 13.51
N VAL A 23 9.38 -14.99 14.03
CA VAL A 23 8.21 -14.52 13.30
C VAL A 23 8.40 -13.01 13.18
N SER A 24 8.67 -12.54 11.96
CA SER A 24 8.61 -11.12 11.63
C SER A 24 7.23 -10.62 12.05
N ALA A 25 7.19 -9.84 13.12
CA ALA A 25 5.95 -9.30 13.64
C ALA A 25 5.72 -7.96 12.95
N GLU A 26 4.74 -7.93 12.06
CA GLU A 26 4.18 -6.67 11.58
C GLU A 26 3.76 -5.81 12.78
N THR A 27 4.17 -4.55 12.79
CA THR A 27 3.87 -3.61 13.85
C THR A 27 2.85 -2.61 13.32
N LEU A 28 1.72 -2.46 14.01
CA LEU A 28 0.74 -1.43 13.69
C LEU A 28 1.34 -0.04 13.93
N LEU A 29 1.39 0.79 12.89
CA LEU A 29 2.00 2.12 12.92
C LEU A 29 0.96 3.23 13.05
N TRP A 30 -0.22 3.04 12.44
CA TRP A 30 -1.34 3.97 12.47
C TRP A 30 -2.65 3.24 12.17
N LYS A 31 -3.75 3.58 12.84
CA LYS A 31 -5.08 2.96 12.70
C LYS A 31 -6.19 4.00 12.76
N LEU A 32 -7.21 3.82 11.94
CA LEU A 32 -8.49 4.52 11.96
C LEU A 32 -9.64 3.52 11.75
N ASP A 33 -10.48 3.34 12.77
CA ASP A 33 -11.55 2.31 12.83
C ASP A 33 -12.94 2.86 13.15
N PHE A 34 -13.12 4.18 13.13
CA PHE A 34 -14.38 4.93 13.27
C PHE A 34 -15.28 4.67 14.50
N GLU A 35 -14.96 3.69 15.35
CA GLU A 35 -15.65 3.39 16.60
C GLU A 35 -15.58 4.56 17.59
N ASN A 36 -14.58 5.42 17.43
CA ASN A 36 -14.37 6.61 18.24
C ASN A 36 -14.42 7.89 17.39
N GLY A 37 -15.29 7.92 16.37
CA GLY A 37 -15.42 9.05 15.45
C GLY A 37 -14.23 9.15 14.50
N PHE A 38 -13.66 10.35 14.31
CA PHE A 38 -12.51 10.55 13.41
C PHE A 38 -11.15 10.37 14.09
N ASN A 39 -11.09 9.78 15.29
CA ASN A 39 -9.84 9.65 16.03
C ASN A 39 -9.01 8.49 15.49
N ALA A 40 -7.78 8.79 15.06
CA ALA A 40 -6.80 7.76 14.71
C ALA A 40 -5.85 7.48 15.89
N THR A 41 -5.29 6.27 15.93
CA THR A 41 -4.38 5.79 16.98
C THR A 41 -3.11 5.17 16.39
N GLY A 42 -2.03 5.09 17.16
CA GLY A 42 -0.78 4.45 16.72
C GLY A 42 0.46 4.99 17.44
N PRO A 43 1.60 4.28 17.39
CA PRO A 43 2.87 4.69 18.00
C PRO A 43 3.41 6.00 17.44
N TYR A 44 3.09 6.36 16.20
CA TYR A 44 3.46 7.62 15.56
C TYR A 44 2.46 8.76 15.79
N GLY A 45 1.48 8.54 16.67
CA GLY A 45 0.37 9.47 16.92
C GLY A 45 -0.72 9.39 15.84
N GLY A 46 -1.88 9.97 16.14
CA GLY A 46 -3.03 10.00 15.20
C GLY A 46 -2.94 11.11 14.16
N GLY A 47 -2.06 12.09 14.32
CA GLY A 47 -2.05 13.33 13.55
C GLY A 47 -3.08 14.36 14.03
N THR A 48 -3.07 15.54 13.42
CA THR A 48 -4.08 16.59 13.64
C THR A 48 -5.21 16.42 12.64
N ILE A 49 -6.42 16.17 13.15
CA ILE A 49 -7.62 15.93 12.33
C ILE A 49 -8.09 17.26 11.71
N ASP A 50 -8.34 17.23 10.40
CA ASP A 50 -9.07 18.25 9.64
C ASP A 50 -10.19 17.57 8.85
N VAL A 51 -11.40 18.11 8.89
CA VAL A 51 -12.56 17.57 8.18
C VAL A 51 -13.22 18.67 7.36
N VAL A 52 -13.34 18.45 6.05
CA VAL A 52 -14.08 19.33 5.15
C VAL A 52 -15.36 18.63 4.74
N GLY A 53 -16.49 19.31 4.86
CA GLY A 53 -17.81 18.70 4.64
C GLY A 53 -18.33 17.88 5.82
N GLY A 54 -17.68 17.96 6.99
CA GLY A 54 -18.08 17.30 8.24
C GLY A 54 -17.85 18.17 9.48
N ASN A 55 -18.01 17.58 10.68
CA ASN A 55 -17.76 18.25 11.95
C ASN A 55 -17.11 17.29 12.95
N ILE A 56 -15.90 17.61 13.42
CA ILE A 56 -15.15 16.76 14.37
C ILE A 56 -15.88 16.61 15.71
N SER A 57 -16.63 17.64 16.14
CA SER A 57 -17.38 17.61 17.40
C SER A 57 -18.72 16.88 17.29
N ASP A 58 -19.15 16.55 16.07
CA ASP A 58 -20.42 15.88 15.78
C ASP A 58 -20.24 14.91 14.60
N PRO A 59 -19.39 13.87 14.76
CA PRO A 59 -18.99 13.03 13.64
C PRO A 59 -20.13 12.16 13.12
N TYR A 60 -21.21 11.95 13.89
CA TYR A 60 -22.32 11.04 13.54
C TYR A 60 -23.50 11.74 12.84
N ASN A 61 -23.37 13.04 12.53
CA ASN A 61 -24.46 13.80 11.94
C ASN A 61 -24.57 13.54 10.44
N SER A 62 -25.58 12.75 10.07
CA SER A 62 -25.89 12.37 8.69
C SER A 62 -26.30 13.54 7.80
N GLY A 63 -26.41 14.76 8.33
CA GLY A 63 -26.52 15.99 7.55
C GLY A 63 -25.22 16.35 6.80
N TYR A 64 -24.07 15.87 7.26
CA TYR A 64 -22.76 16.16 6.67
C TYR A 64 -22.38 15.23 5.52
N ASP A 65 -21.50 15.70 4.64
CA ASP A 65 -20.92 14.90 3.55
C ASP A 65 -19.83 13.95 4.05
N VAL A 66 -19.18 14.29 5.17
CA VAL A 66 -18.27 13.41 5.91
C VAL A 66 -18.86 13.14 7.28
N HIS A 67 -19.30 11.92 7.50
CA HIS A 67 -19.82 11.50 8.80
C HIS A 67 -19.61 10.01 9.02
N VAL A 68 -19.72 9.60 10.27
CA VAL A 68 -19.71 8.21 10.71
C VAL A 68 -21.16 7.73 10.81
N LEU A 69 -21.44 6.55 10.29
CA LEU A 69 -22.73 5.87 10.43
C LEU A 69 -22.51 4.42 10.86
N TYR A 70 -23.54 3.80 11.44
CA TYR A 70 -23.47 2.38 11.79
C TYR A 70 -23.92 1.52 10.61
N ASP A 71 -23.02 0.72 10.05
CA ASP A 71 -23.34 -0.24 9.00
C ASP A 71 -23.76 -1.57 9.65
N THR A 72 -25.03 -1.95 9.48
CA THR A 72 -25.57 -3.16 10.10
C THR A 72 -25.07 -4.47 9.50
N SER A 73 -24.57 -4.46 8.25
CA SER A 73 -23.99 -5.66 7.63
C SER A 73 -22.60 -5.96 8.18
N LEU A 74 -21.84 -4.91 8.50
CA LEU A 74 -20.52 -5.02 9.12
C LEU A 74 -20.60 -5.14 10.65
N GLY A 75 -21.66 -4.59 11.25
CA GLY A 75 -21.79 -4.49 12.70
C GLY A 75 -20.80 -3.49 13.31
N SER A 76 -20.43 -2.46 12.56
CA SER A 76 -19.35 -1.52 12.84
C SER A 76 -19.77 -0.09 12.49
N ASN A 77 -19.13 0.89 13.13
CA ASN A 77 -19.19 2.27 12.71
C ASN A 77 -18.26 2.46 11.50
N VAL A 78 -18.75 3.09 10.44
CA VAL A 78 -18.01 3.28 9.19
C VAL A 78 -18.04 4.74 8.77
N LEU A 79 -17.03 5.14 8.01
CA LEU A 79 -16.99 6.47 7.42
C LEU A 79 -17.78 6.50 6.13
N GLN A 80 -18.78 7.39 6.05
CA GLN A 80 -19.37 7.79 4.77
C GLN A 80 -18.64 9.03 4.24
N MET A 81 -18.09 8.89 3.03
CA MET A 81 -17.45 9.95 2.25
C MET A 81 -18.33 10.35 1.08
N GLY A 82 -18.88 11.57 1.15
CA GLY A 82 -19.72 12.14 0.11
C GLY A 82 -21.17 11.69 0.15
N LYS A 83 -21.96 12.29 -0.75
CA LYS A 83 -23.38 12.01 -1.01
C LYS A 83 -23.66 12.18 -2.49
N PRO A 84 -24.63 11.44 -3.07
CA PRO A 84 -25.03 11.64 -4.47
C PRO A 84 -25.38 13.09 -4.83
N THR A 85 -25.86 13.87 -3.84
CA THR A 85 -26.27 15.27 -4.01
C THR A 85 -25.18 16.28 -3.65
N SER A 86 -24.03 15.84 -3.15
CA SER A 86 -22.96 16.75 -2.76
C SER A 86 -22.18 17.21 -3.98
N VAL A 87 -22.06 18.53 -4.11
CA VAL A 87 -21.17 19.20 -5.06
C VAL A 87 -19.86 19.65 -4.40
N ASN A 88 -19.65 19.28 -3.14
CA ASN A 88 -18.59 19.84 -2.31
C ASN A 88 -17.36 18.93 -2.22
N ASN A 89 -16.22 19.57 -2.00
CA ASN A 89 -14.94 18.93 -1.76
C ASN A 89 -14.85 18.41 -0.33
N CYS A 90 -15.53 17.30 -0.06
CA CYS A 90 -15.47 16.67 1.26
C CYS A 90 -14.17 15.87 1.41
N ARG A 91 -13.57 15.87 2.60
CA ARG A 91 -12.39 15.05 2.92
C ARG A 91 -12.23 14.87 4.43
N LEU A 92 -11.56 13.80 4.81
CA LEU A 92 -10.99 13.62 6.13
C LEU A 92 -9.46 13.58 6.02
N THR A 93 -8.79 14.43 6.78
CA THR A 93 -7.34 14.65 6.69
C THR A 93 -6.68 14.52 8.06
N TYR A 94 -5.50 13.89 8.08
CA TYR A 94 -4.61 13.80 9.23
C TYR A 94 -3.29 14.48 8.90
N ASN A 95 -3.08 15.64 9.51
CA ASN A 95 -1.90 16.48 9.31
C ASN A 95 -0.82 16.18 10.37
N ASN A 96 0.41 16.65 10.12
CA ASN A 96 1.53 16.53 11.07
C ASN A 96 1.83 15.08 11.46
N MET A 97 1.75 14.15 10.49
CA MET A 97 2.13 12.75 10.74
C MET A 97 3.64 12.64 10.91
N ASP A 98 4.09 11.61 11.63
CA ASP A 98 5.52 11.30 11.69
C ASP A 98 6.05 11.01 10.27
N PRO A 99 7.17 11.64 9.85
CA PRO A 99 7.75 11.41 8.52
C PRO A 99 8.14 9.96 8.23
N ASN A 100 8.27 9.12 9.25
CA ASN A 100 8.65 7.72 9.13
C ASN A 100 7.45 6.76 9.16
N VAL A 101 6.21 7.23 9.31
CA VAL A 101 5.01 6.36 9.43
C VAL A 101 4.83 5.40 8.25
N LEU A 102 5.29 5.77 7.05
CA LEU A 102 5.27 4.89 5.87
C LEU A 102 6.59 4.13 5.63
N GLY A 103 7.68 4.54 6.27
CA GLY A 103 8.98 3.89 6.15
C GLY A 103 9.47 3.65 4.70
N LYS A 104 10.42 2.72 4.56
CA LYS A 104 10.88 2.20 3.26
C LYS A 104 10.07 0.99 2.79
N ARG A 105 9.46 0.29 3.75
CA ARG A 105 8.63 -0.88 3.57
C ARG A 105 7.44 -0.71 4.48
N GLY A 106 6.28 -1.08 3.99
CA GLY A 106 5.09 -1.04 4.80
C GLY A 106 3.91 -1.68 4.10
N LYS A 107 2.81 -1.71 4.83
CA LYS A 107 1.54 -2.24 4.38
C LYS A 107 0.42 -1.29 4.77
N LEU A 108 -0.53 -1.10 3.87
CA LEU A 108 -1.80 -0.40 4.07
C LEU A 108 -2.90 -1.44 3.95
N THR A 109 -3.76 -1.52 4.95
CA THR A 109 -5.02 -2.28 4.88
C THR A 109 -6.19 -1.33 5.04
N LEU A 110 -7.30 -1.57 4.36
CA LEU A 110 -8.56 -0.88 4.60
C LEU A 110 -9.72 -1.75 4.13
N ARG A 111 -10.93 -1.44 4.60
CA ARG A 111 -12.17 -2.03 4.09
C ARG A 111 -12.96 -0.98 3.34
N PHE A 112 -13.58 -1.38 2.25
CA PHE A 112 -14.45 -0.49 1.48
C PHE A 112 -15.70 -1.21 1.02
N LYS A 113 -16.79 -0.47 0.85
CA LYS A 113 -18.04 -1.02 0.34
C LYS A 113 -18.18 -0.76 -1.16
N VAL A 114 -18.58 -1.79 -1.90
CA VAL A 114 -19.09 -1.70 -3.27
C VAL A 114 -20.61 -1.70 -3.18
N ASP A 115 -21.22 -0.62 -3.66
CA ASP A 115 -22.66 -0.46 -3.77
C ASP A 115 -22.99 -0.34 -5.27
N THR A 116 -23.66 -1.36 -5.81
CA THR A 116 -24.06 -1.41 -7.23
C THR A 116 -25.32 -0.60 -7.51
N ASP A 117 -26.11 -0.26 -6.49
CA ASP A 117 -27.31 0.58 -6.60
C ASP A 117 -26.96 2.08 -6.63
N TYR A 118 -25.67 2.41 -6.63
CA TYR A 118 -25.23 3.80 -6.69
C TYR A 118 -25.66 4.44 -8.02
N PRO A 119 -26.48 5.51 -8.02
CA PRO A 119 -27.02 6.10 -9.25
C PRO A 119 -25.97 6.78 -10.16
N GLY A 120 -24.70 6.84 -9.73
CA GLY A 120 -23.55 7.24 -10.54
C GLY A 120 -22.73 6.07 -11.11
N TYR A 121 -23.09 4.82 -10.77
CA TYR A 121 -22.58 3.62 -11.41
C TYR A 121 -23.36 3.40 -12.70
N ASP A 122 -22.89 4.03 -13.77
CA ASP A 122 -23.31 3.70 -15.12
C ASP A 122 -22.28 2.71 -15.70
N PRO A 123 -22.59 1.40 -15.82
CA PRO A 123 -21.66 0.44 -16.39
C PRO A 123 -21.38 0.71 -17.88
N GLU A 124 -22.26 1.45 -18.57
CA GLU A 124 -22.07 1.87 -19.97
C GLU A 124 -21.30 3.20 -20.07
N ASN A 125 -21.26 4.00 -19.00
CA ASN A 125 -20.58 5.27 -18.93
C ASN A 125 -19.99 5.53 -17.54
N PRO A 126 -19.03 4.69 -17.10
CA PRO A 126 -18.50 4.77 -15.74
C PRO A 126 -17.96 6.17 -15.57
N SER A 127 -18.57 6.96 -14.67
CA SER A 127 -18.12 8.32 -14.42
C SER A 127 -16.60 8.27 -14.23
N THR A 128 -15.86 8.98 -15.08
CA THR A 128 -14.41 8.83 -15.24
C THR A 128 -13.59 9.23 -14.00
N GLU A 129 -14.25 9.57 -12.91
CA GLU A 129 -13.61 10.04 -11.70
C GLU A 129 -13.48 8.90 -10.68
N PRO A 130 -12.25 8.55 -10.28
CA PRO A 130 -12.03 7.58 -9.22
C PRO A 130 -12.46 8.12 -7.85
N ALA A 131 -13.05 7.26 -7.04
CA ALA A 131 -13.13 7.40 -5.60
C ALA A 131 -11.74 7.15 -4.98
N TYR A 132 -11.20 8.16 -4.30
CA TYR A 132 -9.94 8.03 -3.59
C TYR A 132 -10.19 7.49 -2.19
N MET A 133 -9.71 6.29 -1.90
CA MET A 133 -9.92 5.67 -0.58
C MET A 133 -8.90 6.22 0.42
N PHE A 134 -7.63 6.24 0.02
CA PHE A 134 -6.52 6.71 0.85
C PHE A 134 -5.48 7.44 -0.01
N ASN A 135 -4.89 8.50 0.53
CA ASN A 135 -3.79 9.22 -0.09
C ASN A 135 -2.78 9.63 0.99
N ALA A 136 -1.50 9.54 0.64
CA ALA A 136 -0.43 10.11 1.45
C ALA A 136 0.34 11.14 0.62
N SER A 137 0.50 12.35 1.15
CA SER A 137 1.13 13.49 0.46
C SER A 137 2.05 14.28 1.39
N SER A 138 2.93 15.15 0.87
CA SER A 138 3.79 16.00 1.73
C SER A 138 3.10 17.24 2.33
N GLY A 139 1.78 17.39 2.13
CA GLY A 139 0.97 18.55 2.57
C GLY A 139 1.35 19.90 1.93
N THR A 140 2.34 19.94 1.03
CA THR A 140 3.00 21.16 0.55
C THR A 140 2.80 21.37 -0.95
N GLY A 141 1.71 22.03 -1.32
CA GLY A 141 1.50 22.59 -2.66
C GLY A 141 1.42 21.59 -3.83
N THR A 142 1.33 22.12 -5.04
CA THR A 142 1.05 21.39 -6.30
C THR A 142 2.21 20.53 -6.83
N ALA A 143 3.37 20.53 -6.16
CA ALA A 143 4.59 19.84 -6.60
C ALA A 143 5.06 18.73 -5.65
N ALA A 144 4.20 18.36 -4.69
CA ALA A 144 4.49 17.35 -3.70
C ALA A 144 4.50 15.93 -4.29
N PRO A 145 5.40 15.04 -3.85
CA PRO A 145 5.22 13.62 -4.07
C PRO A 145 4.01 13.12 -3.28
N TYR A 146 3.17 12.33 -3.95
CA TYR A 146 2.07 11.63 -3.31
C TYR A 146 1.84 10.28 -3.98
N TRP A 147 1.20 9.40 -3.24
CA TRP A 147 0.58 8.21 -3.79
C TRP A 147 -0.80 8.02 -3.20
N LEU A 148 -1.62 7.25 -3.90
CA LEU A 148 -3.02 7.05 -3.55
C LEU A 148 -3.48 5.64 -3.86
N ALA A 149 -4.38 5.13 -3.02
CA ALA A 149 -5.21 3.97 -3.30
C ALA A 149 -6.58 4.49 -3.78
N SER A 150 -6.97 4.07 -4.98
CA SER A 150 -8.22 4.50 -5.61
C SER A 150 -9.04 3.32 -6.10
N LYS A 151 -10.36 3.54 -6.11
CA LYS A 151 -11.36 2.70 -6.74
C LYS A 151 -12.07 3.54 -7.81
N TRP A 152 -12.25 3.00 -8.99
CA TRP A 152 -12.99 3.61 -10.07
C TRP A 152 -14.37 2.97 -10.15
N ASN A 153 -15.35 3.77 -10.59
CA ASN A 153 -16.71 3.26 -10.80
C ASN A 153 -16.76 2.21 -11.92
N SER A 154 -15.77 2.13 -12.81
CA SER A 154 -15.62 1.03 -13.79
C SER A 154 -15.16 -0.29 -13.17
N GLY A 155 -15.05 -0.39 -11.84
CA GLY A 155 -14.51 -1.55 -11.13
C GLY A 155 -12.98 -1.59 -11.08
N TRP A 156 -12.30 -0.52 -11.48
CA TRP A 156 -10.82 -0.53 -11.51
C TRP A 156 -10.30 -0.15 -10.15
N ILE A 157 -9.34 -0.90 -9.62
CA ILE A 157 -8.63 -0.51 -8.39
C ILE A 157 -7.17 -0.35 -8.72
N GLY A 158 -6.59 0.71 -8.19
CA GLY A 158 -5.26 1.11 -8.58
C GLY A 158 -4.52 1.87 -7.50
N VAL A 159 -3.21 1.75 -7.56
CA VAL A 159 -2.27 2.63 -6.87
C VAL A 159 -1.66 3.57 -7.90
N GLU A 160 -1.75 4.86 -7.63
CA GLU A 160 -1.11 5.88 -8.44
C GLU A 160 -0.03 6.58 -7.62
N SER A 161 1.07 6.96 -8.26
CA SER A 161 2.17 7.70 -7.65
C SER A 161 2.54 8.86 -8.57
N TYR A 162 2.54 10.08 -8.02
CA TYR A 162 2.81 11.29 -8.78
C TYR A 162 3.93 12.09 -8.14
N SER A 163 4.69 12.75 -9.00
CA SER A 163 5.64 13.78 -8.62
C SER A 163 5.48 14.92 -9.61
N PHE A 164 4.83 16.01 -9.21
CA PHE A 164 4.79 17.24 -10.01
C PHE A 164 6.12 17.99 -9.88
N ILE A 165 7.22 17.35 -10.27
CA ILE A 165 8.49 18.07 -10.47
C ILE A 165 8.39 18.65 -11.87
N VAL A 166 7.65 19.76 -11.99
CA VAL A 166 7.77 20.61 -13.17
C VAL A 166 9.18 21.16 -13.11
N LEU A 167 10.10 20.56 -13.86
CA LEU A 167 11.34 21.22 -14.21
C LEU A 167 10.94 22.44 -15.03
N GLU A 168 10.77 23.58 -14.36
CA GLU A 168 10.68 24.86 -15.03
C GLU A 168 11.84 24.93 -16.02
N SER A 169 11.48 25.29 -17.24
CA SER A 169 12.20 25.19 -18.52
C SER A 169 13.53 25.95 -18.62
N CYS A 170 14.40 25.86 -17.62
CA CYS A 170 15.67 26.53 -17.58
C CYS A 170 16.77 25.49 -17.85
N TYR A 171 17.29 25.48 -19.07
CA TYR A 171 18.44 24.70 -19.60
C TYR A 171 18.12 23.43 -20.42
N GLY A 172 17.77 23.65 -21.69
CA GLY A 172 18.38 22.95 -22.83
C GLY A 172 18.30 21.42 -22.85
N GLY A 173 17.17 20.86 -23.29
CA GLY A 173 17.14 19.56 -23.96
C GLY A 173 17.21 18.30 -23.09
N GLN A 174 17.10 18.40 -21.77
CA GLN A 174 16.99 17.20 -20.91
C GLN A 174 15.59 16.56 -21.02
N PRO A 175 15.49 15.22 -21.02
CA PRO A 175 14.24 14.50 -21.16
C PRO A 175 13.26 14.90 -20.06
N ARG A 176 12.03 15.27 -20.45
CA ARG A 176 10.93 15.51 -19.52
C ARG A 176 10.60 14.21 -18.82
N TYR A 177 10.56 14.23 -17.49
CA TYR A 177 9.97 13.14 -16.71
C TYR A 177 8.50 12.97 -17.13
N PRO A 178 7.98 11.75 -17.29
CA PRO A 178 6.54 11.57 -17.49
C PRO A 178 5.81 12.03 -16.22
N ASP A 179 5.02 13.10 -16.33
CA ASP A 179 4.33 13.81 -15.23
C ASP A 179 3.35 12.92 -14.44
N ARG A 180 2.97 11.78 -15.02
CA ARG A 180 2.04 10.81 -14.44
C ARG A 180 2.47 9.42 -14.86
N VAL A 181 2.59 8.53 -13.89
CA VAL A 181 2.62 7.09 -14.18
C VAL A 181 1.54 6.44 -13.34
N VAL A 182 0.55 5.91 -14.04
CA VAL A 182 -0.51 5.08 -13.48
C VAL A 182 0.02 3.66 -13.59
N TYR A 183 0.27 3.00 -12.46
CA TYR A 183 0.91 1.68 -12.44
C TYR A 183 -0.09 0.54 -12.59
N ALA A 184 -1.31 0.74 -12.09
CA ALA A 184 -2.29 -0.31 -11.93
C ALA A 184 -3.66 0.21 -12.37
N THR A 185 -3.94 0.10 -13.66
CA THR A 185 -5.30 0.19 -14.17
C THR A 185 -5.53 -1.01 -15.07
N GLU A 186 -5.30 -2.20 -14.53
CA GLU A 186 -5.81 -3.39 -15.16
C GLU A 186 -7.33 -3.38 -14.92
N PRO A 187 -8.16 -3.60 -15.96
CA PRO A 187 -9.57 -3.85 -15.74
C PRO A 187 -9.67 -5.06 -14.79
N MET A 188 -10.37 -4.89 -13.67
CA MET A 188 -10.61 -6.02 -12.78
C MET A 188 -11.57 -6.98 -13.47
N ASP A 189 -11.03 -8.11 -13.90
CA ASP A 189 -11.77 -9.32 -14.20
C ASP A 189 -11.30 -10.38 -13.20
N PRO A 190 -12.14 -10.79 -12.23
CA PRO A 190 -13.58 -10.50 -12.12
C PRO A 190 -13.95 -9.11 -11.60
N VAL A 191 -15.17 -8.67 -11.96
CA VAL A 191 -15.83 -7.49 -11.39
C VAL A 191 -16.11 -7.74 -9.91
N LEU A 192 -15.85 -6.75 -9.04
CA LEU A 192 -16.17 -6.85 -7.62
C LEU A 192 -17.68 -7.01 -7.40
N GLU A 193 -18.04 -7.98 -6.58
CA GLU A 193 -19.43 -8.18 -6.15
C GLU A 193 -19.92 -7.01 -5.27
N GLU A 194 -21.23 -6.89 -5.07
CA GLU A 194 -21.77 -5.95 -4.11
C GLU A 194 -21.42 -6.40 -2.68
N GLY A 195 -20.95 -5.48 -1.83
CA GLY A 195 -20.62 -5.80 -0.45
C GLY A 195 -19.36 -5.13 0.08
N TRP A 196 -18.89 -5.64 1.21
CA TRP A 196 -17.65 -5.20 1.84
C TRP A 196 -16.47 -5.99 1.31
N HIS A 197 -15.39 -5.28 0.98
CA HIS A 197 -14.14 -5.86 0.49
C HIS A 197 -12.97 -5.41 1.35
N ASP A 198 -11.99 -6.31 1.47
CA ASP A 198 -10.73 -6.05 2.14
C ASP A 198 -9.69 -5.66 1.10
N TYR A 199 -9.04 -4.50 1.28
CA TYR A 199 -7.97 -4.01 0.42
C TYR A 199 -6.64 -4.07 1.16
N GLU A 200 -5.64 -4.69 0.55
CA GLU A 200 -4.25 -4.69 1.01
C GLU A 200 -3.34 -4.08 -0.07
N LEU A 201 -2.47 -3.17 0.37
CA LEU A 201 -1.34 -2.68 -0.42
C LEU A 201 -0.06 -2.88 0.38
N ILE A 202 0.91 -3.57 -0.20
CA ILE A 202 2.27 -3.68 0.32
C ILE A 202 3.22 -2.92 -0.60
N TRP A 203 4.16 -2.18 -0.02
CA TRP A 203 5.28 -1.58 -0.74
C TRP A 203 6.62 -1.96 -0.13
N SER A 204 7.63 -2.06 -1.00
CA SER A 204 9.02 -2.21 -0.58
C SER A 204 9.94 -1.45 -1.53
N GLN A 205 10.61 -0.41 -1.02
CA GLN A 205 11.54 0.41 -1.79
C GLN A 205 12.72 -0.43 -2.31
N THR A 206 12.85 -0.55 -3.63
CA THR A 206 13.95 -1.25 -4.31
C THR A 206 15.11 -0.31 -4.64
N ARG A 207 14.81 0.98 -4.84
CA ARG A 207 15.82 2.02 -5.12
C ARG A 207 15.46 3.33 -4.45
N ALA A 208 16.35 3.83 -3.58
CA ALA A 208 16.19 5.15 -2.96
C ALA A 208 16.39 6.29 -3.97
N SER A 209 15.81 7.46 -3.68
CA SER A 209 16.07 8.64 -4.49
C SER A 209 17.55 9.03 -4.44
N VAL A 210 18.11 9.37 -5.60
CA VAL A 210 19.40 10.05 -5.65
C VAL A 210 19.10 11.53 -5.80
N LYS A 211 19.36 12.31 -4.74
CA LYS A 211 19.30 13.77 -4.82
C LYS A 211 20.37 14.24 -5.80
N ASP A 212 20.03 15.17 -6.68
CA ASP A 212 21.03 15.84 -7.49
C ASP A 212 21.96 16.62 -6.54
N THR A 213 23.25 16.31 -6.58
CA THR A 213 24.28 16.96 -5.76
C THR A 213 24.47 18.44 -6.12
N VAL A 214 24.11 18.83 -7.34
CA VAL A 214 24.20 20.21 -7.85
C VAL A 214 22.95 20.99 -7.50
N ASN A 215 21.77 20.35 -7.55
CA ASN A 215 20.52 20.95 -7.12
C ASN A 215 19.74 20.00 -6.21
N PRO A 216 19.90 20.08 -4.87
CA PRO A 216 19.23 19.18 -3.93
C PRO A 216 17.70 19.32 -3.90
N SER A 217 17.13 20.28 -4.63
CA SER A 217 15.68 20.40 -4.86
C SER A 217 15.19 19.62 -6.10
N VAL A 218 16.11 19.04 -6.89
CA VAL A 218 15.83 18.18 -8.04
C VAL A 218 16.25 16.75 -7.67
N PHE A 219 15.31 15.82 -7.81
CA PHE A 219 15.63 14.40 -7.71
C PHE A 219 16.22 13.94 -9.04
N ALA A 220 17.49 13.55 -9.05
CA ALA A 220 18.16 13.05 -10.26
C ALA A 220 17.57 11.71 -10.70
N LEU A 221 17.18 10.87 -9.74
CA LEU A 221 16.54 9.57 -9.97
C LEU A 221 15.32 9.41 -9.06
N ARG A 222 14.18 9.03 -9.65
CA ARG A 222 12.96 8.69 -8.92
C ARG A 222 13.16 7.37 -8.18
N GLU A 223 12.58 7.30 -6.99
CA GLU A 223 12.60 6.07 -6.20
C GLU A 223 11.84 4.97 -6.93
N LEU A 224 12.25 3.73 -6.70
CA LEU A 224 11.54 2.56 -7.18
C LEU A 224 11.06 1.74 -5.99
N ALA A 225 9.91 1.10 -6.15
CA ALA A 225 9.41 0.13 -5.19
C ALA A 225 8.74 -1.04 -5.90
N ASP A 226 8.79 -2.19 -5.24
CA ASP A 226 7.88 -3.29 -5.51
C ASP A 226 6.55 -3.00 -4.81
N LEU A 227 5.44 -3.19 -5.51
CA LEU A 227 4.07 -2.97 -5.01
C LEU A 227 3.24 -4.24 -5.19
N ARG A 228 2.43 -4.60 -4.19
CA ARG A 228 1.44 -5.69 -4.27
C ARG A 228 0.12 -5.13 -3.81
N ILE A 229 -0.89 -5.29 -4.64
CA ILE A 229 -2.27 -4.97 -4.30
C ILE A 229 -3.01 -6.30 -4.24
N THR A 230 -3.76 -6.53 -3.18
CA THR A 230 -4.62 -7.70 -3.03
C THR A 230 -5.99 -7.26 -2.55
N ILE A 231 -7.05 -7.85 -3.12
CA ILE A 231 -8.42 -7.66 -2.65
C ILE A 231 -8.97 -9.00 -2.16
N ASP A 232 -9.64 -8.97 -1.00
CA ASP A 232 -10.29 -10.12 -0.36
C ASP A 232 -9.36 -11.32 -0.14
N ASN A 233 -8.05 -11.08 -0.10
CA ASN A 233 -7.02 -12.11 -0.10
C ASN A 233 -7.17 -13.13 -1.26
N ASP A 234 -7.77 -12.71 -2.37
CA ASP A 234 -7.98 -13.53 -3.56
C ASP A 234 -6.74 -13.47 -4.47
N PRO A 235 -6.10 -14.62 -4.77
CA PRO A 235 -5.00 -14.68 -5.73
C PRO A 235 -5.36 -14.16 -7.13
N CYS A 236 -6.62 -14.29 -7.56
CA CYS A 236 -7.10 -13.74 -8.84
C CYS A 236 -7.20 -12.22 -8.81
N MET A 237 -7.27 -11.61 -7.62
CA MET A 237 -7.32 -10.17 -7.40
C MET A 237 -6.03 -9.67 -6.75
N THR A 238 -4.91 -10.32 -7.08
CA THR A 238 -3.58 -9.95 -6.62
C THR A 238 -2.72 -9.45 -7.78
N PHE A 239 -2.22 -8.23 -7.66
CA PHE A 239 -1.43 -7.54 -8.68
C PHE A 239 -0.07 -7.19 -8.12
N VAL A 240 1.00 -7.60 -8.81
CA VAL A 240 2.38 -7.33 -8.40
C VAL A 240 3.06 -6.47 -9.45
N PHE A 241 3.60 -5.34 -8.99
CA PHE A 241 4.36 -4.39 -9.81
C PHE A 241 5.79 -4.38 -9.30
N LYS A 242 6.74 -4.70 -10.19
CA LYS A 242 8.17 -4.67 -9.88
C LYS A 242 8.78 -3.36 -10.35
N ASP A 243 9.66 -2.79 -9.53
CA ASP A 243 10.39 -1.55 -9.85
C ASP A 243 9.46 -0.41 -10.35
N ALA A 244 8.27 -0.31 -9.76
CA ALA A 244 7.33 0.77 -10.03
C ALA A 244 7.94 2.10 -9.54
N LEU A 245 7.77 3.20 -10.29
CA LEU A 245 8.25 4.50 -9.76
C LEU A 245 7.41 4.88 -8.53
N TRP A 246 8.14 5.09 -7.46
CA TRP A 246 7.62 5.34 -6.14
C TRP A 246 8.13 6.68 -5.66
N THR A 247 7.39 7.34 -4.78
CA THR A 247 7.95 8.46 -4.03
C THR A 247 7.28 8.51 -2.66
N PRO A 248 8.01 8.27 -1.57
CA PRO A 248 7.48 8.40 -0.23
C PRO A 248 7.19 9.88 0.02
N PRO A 249 6.03 10.21 0.60
CA PRO A 249 5.74 11.57 0.98
C PRO A 249 6.70 11.98 2.11
N GLY A 250 7.54 12.99 1.87
CA GLY A 250 8.57 13.40 2.83
C GLY A 250 8.05 14.02 4.14
N ASN A 251 6.78 14.42 4.18
CA ASN A 251 6.07 14.87 5.39
C ASN A 251 4.61 14.42 5.29
N PRO A 252 4.30 13.17 5.64
CA PRO A 252 3.03 12.55 5.33
C PRO A 252 1.88 13.32 5.94
N GLN A 253 0.93 13.65 5.10
CA GLN A 253 -0.45 13.96 5.43
C GLN A 253 -1.27 12.82 4.86
N PHE A 254 -2.10 12.21 5.68
CA PHE A 254 -3.04 11.20 5.22
C PHE A 254 -4.38 11.85 4.88
N ASN A 255 -4.92 11.52 3.71
CA ASN A 255 -6.25 11.94 3.28
C ASN A 255 -7.08 10.69 3.00
N VAL A 256 -8.31 10.70 3.52
CA VAL A 256 -9.30 9.63 3.34
C VAL A 256 -10.46 10.22 2.54
N GLY A 257 -10.88 9.53 1.49
CA GLY A 257 -12.01 9.97 0.68
C GLY A 257 -11.74 11.24 -0.14
N CYS A 258 -10.51 11.59 -0.50
CA CYS A 258 -10.26 12.72 -1.39
C CYS A 258 -8.84 12.72 -1.94
N PHE A 259 -8.70 13.16 -3.19
CA PHE A 259 -7.44 13.65 -3.73
C PHE A 259 -7.43 15.18 -3.63
N THR A 260 -6.83 15.73 -2.56
CA THR A 260 -6.70 17.19 -2.41
C THR A 260 -5.24 17.63 -2.36
N TYR A 261 -4.95 18.68 -3.13
CA TYR A 261 -3.84 19.58 -2.90
C TYR A 261 -4.32 20.63 -1.89
N GLY A 262 -3.49 21.02 -0.92
CA GLY A 262 -3.83 22.01 0.11
C GLY A 262 -4.19 23.44 -0.37
N ASN A 263 -4.64 23.65 -1.61
CA ASN A 263 -5.23 24.89 -2.08
C ASN A 263 -6.60 24.64 -2.74
N THR A 264 -7.48 25.64 -2.65
CA THR A 264 -8.86 25.60 -3.21
C THR A 264 -8.91 25.72 -4.73
N SER A 265 -7.77 25.69 -5.44
CA SER A 265 -7.65 26.07 -6.85
C SER A 265 -7.20 24.94 -7.80
N GLY A 266 -6.82 23.77 -7.28
CA GLY A 266 -6.47 22.59 -8.08
C GLY A 266 -7.69 21.71 -8.43
N ILE A 267 -7.56 20.88 -9.47
CA ILE A 267 -8.55 19.86 -9.87
C ILE A 267 -8.83 18.97 -8.65
N GLN A 268 -9.92 19.24 -7.95
CA GLN A 268 -10.42 18.42 -6.87
C GLN A 268 -11.05 17.20 -7.53
N ARG A 269 -10.43 16.04 -7.38
CA ARG A 269 -11.04 14.81 -7.84
C ARG A 269 -11.81 14.22 -6.66
N MET A 270 -13.12 14.18 -6.85
CA MET A 270 -14.11 14.20 -5.77
C MET A 270 -14.33 12.80 -5.20
N ALA A 271 -14.38 12.63 -3.87
CA ALA A 271 -15.24 11.59 -3.29
C ALA A 271 -16.60 12.13 -2.85
N GLY A 272 -16.81 13.46 -2.93
CA GLY A 272 -18.09 14.09 -2.61
C GLY A 272 -19.27 13.46 -3.33
N ALA A 273 -19.05 13.01 -4.57
CA ALA A 273 -20.08 12.38 -5.39
C ALA A 273 -19.95 10.85 -5.48
N THR A 274 -19.20 10.18 -4.59
CA THR A 274 -18.99 8.71 -4.68
C THR A 274 -19.63 7.91 -3.56
N ASN A 275 -20.20 8.56 -2.53
CA ASN A 275 -20.88 7.92 -1.38
C ASN A 275 -20.10 6.71 -0.85
N THR A 276 -18.79 6.87 -0.71
CA THR A 276 -17.89 5.76 -0.43
C THR A 276 -17.93 5.44 1.05
N LEU A 277 -18.18 4.17 1.40
CA LEU A 277 -18.07 3.69 2.77
C LEU A 277 -16.70 3.04 2.98
N LEU A 278 -16.03 3.44 4.06
CA LEU A 278 -14.69 2.98 4.43
C LEU A 278 -14.65 2.57 5.90
N ASP A 279 -13.85 1.56 6.22
CA ASP A 279 -13.58 1.13 7.60
C ASP A 279 -12.15 0.56 7.75
N ASP A 280 -11.69 0.39 8.99
CA ASP A 280 -10.46 -0.33 9.38
C ASP A 280 -9.19 0.07 8.61
N ILE A 281 -8.97 1.37 8.41
CA ILE A 281 -7.79 1.87 7.69
C ILE A 281 -6.57 1.78 8.59
N CYS A 282 -5.60 0.93 8.24
CA CYS A 282 -4.41 0.67 9.04
C CYS A 282 -3.13 0.77 8.20
N VAL A 283 -2.09 1.35 8.78
CA VAL A 283 -0.73 1.33 8.26
C VAL A 283 0.14 0.49 9.19
N TRP A 284 0.90 -0.43 8.60
CA TRP A 284 1.74 -1.39 9.29
C TRP A 284 3.19 -1.28 8.81
N SER A 285 4.14 -1.61 9.68
CA SER A 285 5.47 -1.99 9.22
C SER A 285 5.37 -3.30 8.45
N TYR A 286 6.20 -3.45 7.44
CA TYR A 286 6.29 -4.69 6.69
C TYR A 286 7.74 -5.13 6.62
N GLU A 287 7.99 -6.32 7.14
CA GLU A 287 9.27 -7.00 6.99
C GLU A 287 9.00 -8.36 6.34
N PRO A 288 9.52 -8.57 5.11
CA PRO A 288 9.38 -9.83 4.40
C PRO A 288 9.80 -11.02 5.26
N ILE A 289 8.98 -12.05 5.27
CA ILE A 289 9.19 -13.30 6.01
C ILE A 289 9.82 -14.35 5.11
N SER A 290 9.38 -14.40 3.86
CA SER A 290 9.82 -15.37 2.86
C SER A 290 10.44 -14.67 1.63
N CYS A 291 11.01 -15.43 0.72
CA CYS A 291 11.72 -14.87 -0.44
C CYS A 291 10.80 -14.57 -1.63
N ASP A 292 9.56 -15.02 -1.56
CA ASP A 292 8.45 -14.69 -2.45
C ASP A 292 7.64 -13.48 -1.97
N ASP A 293 7.95 -12.96 -0.78
CA ASP A 293 7.36 -11.73 -0.25
C ASP A 293 7.79 -10.49 -1.05
N ILE A 294 7.10 -9.37 -0.84
CA ILE A 294 7.41 -8.14 -1.59
C ILE A 294 8.74 -7.52 -1.15
N GLY A 295 9.61 -7.26 -2.13
CA GLY A 295 10.94 -6.70 -1.90
C GLY A 295 11.92 -7.63 -1.18
N THR A 296 11.55 -8.91 -1.03
CA THR A 296 12.48 -10.02 -1.09
C THR A 296 12.33 -10.60 -2.48
N ILE A 297 13.34 -10.44 -3.31
CA ILE A 297 13.36 -11.11 -4.61
C ILE A 297 14.33 -12.25 -4.40
N TYR A 298 13.98 -13.46 -4.85
CA TYR A 298 14.99 -14.43 -5.22
C TYR A 298 15.93 -13.74 -6.19
N LEU A 299 17.11 -13.38 -5.70
CA LEU A 299 18.13 -12.82 -6.57
C LEU A 299 18.40 -13.89 -7.63
N ASP A 300 18.63 -13.51 -8.89
CA ASP A 300 18.87 -14.51 -9.96
C ASP A 300 20.00 -15.51 -9.62
N GLY A 301 20.87 -15.17 -8.66
CA GLY A 301 21.92 -16.03 -8.12
C GLY A 301 21.61 -16.74 -6.80
N ASP A 302 20.43 -16.60 -6.24
CA ASP A 302 19.97 -17.26 -5.00
C ASP A 302 19.32 -18.61 -5.36
N ILE A 303 20.19 -19.53 -5.78
CA ILE A 303 19.81 -20.86 -6.28
C ILE A 303 19.19 -21.71 -5.16
N ASN A 304 19.54 -21.40 -3.92
CA ASN A 304 19.09 -22.14 -2.76
C ASN A 304 17.85 -21.55 -2.09
N GLU A 305 17.34 -20.46 -2.67
CA GLU A 305 16.10 -19.83 -2.29
C GLU A 305 16.07 -19.41 -0.81
N ASP A 306 17.20 -18.90 -0.29
CA ASP A 306 17.33 -18.44 1.11
C ASP A 306 17.39 -16.91 1.27
N CYS A 307 16.93 -16.19 0.24
CA CYS A 307 16.81 -14.74 0.12
C CYS A 307 18.15 -14.02 0.05
N ALA A 308 19.25 -14.74 -0.16
CA ALA A 308 20.59 -14.18 -0.17
C ALA A 308 21.47 -14.91 -1.18
N VAL A 309 22.22 -14.15 -1.99
CA VAL A 309 23.31 -14.77 -2.77
C VAL A 309 24.51 -14.93 -1.85
N THR A 310 24.76 -16.16 -1.43
CA THR A 310 25.88 -16.54 -0.57
C THR A 310 26.78 -17.54 -1.28
N PHE A 311 27.91 -17.92 -0.64
CA PHE A 311 28.74 -19.01 -1.15
C PHE A 311 28.02 -20.37 -1.23
N LYS A 312 26.89 -20.53 -0.52
CA LYS A 312 26.09 -21.74 -0.58
C LYS A 312 25.40 -21.88 -1.95
N ASP A 313 24.94 -20.78 -2.53
CA ASP A 313 24.39 -20.74 -3.88
C ASP A 313 25.44 -21.09 -4.92
N PHE A 314 26.65 -20.52 -4.80
CA PHE A 314 27.77 -20.89 -5.66
C PHE A 314 28.15 -22.36 -5.53
N SER A 315 28.07 -22.93 -4.32
CA SER A 315 28.30 -24.36 -4.09
C SER A 315 27.24 -25.21 -4.78
N LEU A 316 25.96 -24.83 -4.67
CA LEU A 316 24.85 -25.53 -5.33
C LEU A 316 24.93 -25.41 -6.85
N LEU A 317 25.29 -24.25 -7.38
CA LEU A 317 25.60 -24.07 -8.80
C LEU A 317 26.69 -25.02 -9.25
N GLY A 318 27.80 -25.10 -8.50
CA GLY A 318 28.92 -25.98 -8.80
C GLY A 318 28.54 -27.46 -8.74
N GLU A 319 27.76 -27.86 -7.74
CA GLU A 319 27.26 -29.23 -7.62
C GLU A 319 26.33 -29.61 -8.78
N ASN A 320 25.38 -28.74 -9.12
CA ASN A 320 24.47 -28.93 -10.24
C ASN A 320 25.24 -28.97 -11.57
N TRP A 321 26.23 -28.09 -11.76
CA TRP A 321 27.09 -28.06 -12.95
C TRP A 321 27.89 -29.35 -13.12
N VAL A 322 28.47 -29.89 -12.04
CA VAL A 322 29.22 -31.16 -12.11
C VAL A 322 28.31 -32.34 -12.44
N ARG A 323 27.04 -32.31 -12.00
CA ARG A 323 26.03 -33.31 -12.36
C ARG A 323 25.53 -33.15 -13.79
N CYS A 324 25.49 -31.91 -14.27
CA CYS A 324 24.70 -31.53 -15.43
C CYS A 324 25.29 -30.28 -16.13
N ASN A 325 26.18 -30.51 -17.09
CA ASN A 325 26.84 -29.45 -17.88
C ASN A 325 26.80 -29.70 -19.41
N ASP A 326 26.07 -30.71 -19.88
CA ASP A 326 25.86 -30.95 -21.31
C ASP A 326 24.54 -30.31 -21.75
N PRO A 327 24.57 -29.22 -22.53
CA PRO A 327 23.36 -28.54 -22.99
C PRO A 327 22.51 -29.39 -23.95
N ASN A 328 23.02 -30.52 -24.45
CA ASN A 328 22.27 -31.43 -25.31
C ASN A 328 21.65 -32.61 -24.55
N ASN A 329 21.90 -32.73 -23.25
CA ASN A 329 21.34 -33.82 -22.46
C ASN A 329 19.89 -33.47 -22.04
N PRO A 330 18.86 -34.18 -22.53
CA PRO A 330 17.47 -33.87 -22.19
C PRO A 330 17.11 -34.15 -20.73
N VAL A 331 17.98 -34.84 -19.97
CA VAL A 331 17.84 -35.08 -18.53
C VAL A 331 18.37 -33.90 -17.71
N CYS A 332 19.04 -32.96 -18.36
CA CYS A 332 19.54 -31.71 -17.81
C CYS A 332 18.57 -30.57 -18.11
N GLN A 333 17.57 -30.36 -17.24
CA GLN A 333 16.63 -29.24 -17.32
C GLN A 333 16.47 -28.57 -15.96
#